data_AF-A0A1Q5K6G7-F1
#
_entry.id   AF-A0A1Q5K6G7-F1
#
_cell.length_a   1.000
_cell.length_b   1.000
_cell.length_c   1.000
_cell.angle_alpha   90.00
_cell.angle_beta   90.00
_cell.angle_gamma   90.00
#
_symmetry.space_group_name_H-M   'P 1'
#
loop_
_entity.id
_entity.type
_entity.pdbx_description
1 polymer ?
#
loop_
_entity_poly.entity_id
_entity_poly.type
_entity_poly.pdbx_seq_one_letter_code
_entity_poly.pdbx_strand_id
1 'polypeptide(L)'
;MCYEIDSRIVGIMTTAASTTRAPSAAPPRPRRAVDWRVRFAALSLIWGFSFLLIKVGTGAYAPFQVTLGRLVFGTAVLAAAMAMKRQRLPRGARTWAHLTVAAFLLNALPFSLFAYAELTIPSTLAGICNATSPLWGMALSLVALAEDRPTRLRVAGLGIGFLGVLTVLGAWQGFAGLDATGTAMALLASLSYPIGWIYVRRTLAGAPDSHLSLTGAQLLLATVQLAIVTPLFTSAPTAFPLVPLLAVAALGALGTGVAVLLQYGLVAEVGPTTGQMVTYFIPVIATAAGVALLGEPLAWSTPVGAAIVLAGAALTQVRPKARE
;
A
#
# COMPACT_ATOMS: atom_id res chain seq x y z
N MET A 1 23.36 -44.27 -68.88
CA MET A 1 22.05 -44.22 -69.57
C MET A 1 21.18 -43.25 -68.76
N CYS A 2 21.49 -41.94 -68.83
CA CYS A 2 20.91 -40.94 -69.74
C CYS A 2 19.38 -40.89 -69.69
N TYR A 3 18.81 -39.86 -69.03
CA TYR A 3 18.13 -38.78 -69.76
C TYR A 3 17.88 -37.57 -68.84
N GLU A 4 18.32 -36.40 -69.31
CA GLU A 4 18.00 -35.07 -68.81
C GLU A 4 16.53 -34.73 -69.08
N ILE A 5 15.90 -33.92 -68.23
CA ILE A 5 14.76 -33.10 -68.65
C ILE A 5 15.01 -31.66 -68.22
N ASP A 6 15.16 -30.84 -69.24
CA ASP A 6 15.38 -29.40 -69.24
C ASP A 6 14.07 -28.61 -69.03
N SER A 7 14.27 -27.34 -68.71
CA SER A 7 13.33 -26.32 -68.28
C SER A 7 12.46 -25.72 -69.40
N ARG A 8 11.29 -25.18 -69.03
CA ARG A 8 10.76 -23.80 -69.32
C ARG A 8 9.28 -23.73 -69.76
N ILE A 9 8.72 -22.55 -69.46
CA ILE A 9 7.47 -21.89 -69.92
C ILE A 9 6.38 -21.90 -68.82
N VAL A 10 6.37 -20.93 -67.88
CA VAL A 10 5.93 -19.51 -67.96
C VAL A 10 4.44 -19.34 -68.27
N GLY A 11 3.72 -18.73 -67.32
CA GLY A 11 2.56 -17.89 -67.59
C GLY A 11 1.26 -18.31 -66.89
N ILE A 12 0.94 -17.67 -65.77
CA ILE A 12 -0.32 -16.97 -65.45
C ILE A 12 -0.26 -16.61 -63.95
N MET A 13 0.25 -15.40 -63.66
CA MET A 13 0.02 -14.74 -62.38
C MET A 13 -1.32 -14.03 -62.48
N THR A 14 -2.35 -14.59 -61.86
CA THR A 14 -3.62 -13.89 -61.63
C THR A 14 -3.46 -13.01 -60.40
N THR A 15 -3.48 -11.70 -60.61
CA THR A 15 -3.44 -10.67 -59.58
C THR A 15 -4.75 -10.69 -58.80
N ALA A 16 -4.78 -11.39 -57.66
CA ALA A 16 -5.85 -11.21 -56.66
C ALA A 16 -5.59 -9.88 -55.92
N ALA A 17 -6.41 -8.87 -56.22
CA ALA A 17 -6.41 -7.61 -55.50
C ALA A 17 -6.82 -7.86 -54.04
N SER A 18 -5.86 -7.73 -53.12
CA SER A 18 -6.10 -7.70 -51.68
C SER A 18 -6.77 -6.37 -51.33
N THR A 19 -8.08 -6.38 -51.11
CA THR A 19 -8.77 -5.26 -50.48
C THR A 19 -8.30 -5.14 -49.03
N THR A 20 -7.36 -4.23 -48.78
CA THR A 20 -6.92 -3.82 -47.43
C THR A 20 -8.10 -3.18 -46.72
N ARG A 21 -8.79 -3.95 -45.86
CA ARG A 21 -9.86 -3.43 -45.01
C ARG A 21 -9.23 -2.45 -44.02
N ALA A 22 -9.56 -1.17 -44.14
CA ALA A 22 -9.08 -0.14 -43.22
C ALA A 22 -9.41 -0.54 -41.77
N PRO A 23 -8.49 -0.36 -40.81
CA PRO A 23 -8.74 -0.67 -39.42
C PRO A 23 -9.92 0.17 -38.92
N SER A 24 -11.00 -0.50 -38.54
CA SER A 24 -12.15 0.12 -37.87
C SER A 24 -11.64 0.94 -36.69
N ALA A 25 -11.86 2.25 -36.70
CA ALA A 25 -11.47 3.14 -35.62
C ALA A 25 -12.06 2.59 -34.31
N ALA A 26 -11.19 2.29 -33.35
CA ALA A 26 -11.62 1.84 -32.02
C ALA A 26 -12.52 2.93 -31.42
N PRO A 27 -13.67 2.56 -30.81
CA PRO A 27 -14.56 3.55 -30.22
C PRO A 27 -13.80 4.42 -29.21
N PRO A 28 -14.08 5.74 -29.16
CA PRO A 28 -13.40 6.63 -28.25
C PRO A 28 -13.58 6.13 -26.82
N ARG A 29 -12.46 5.90 -26.12
CA ARG A 29 -12.49 5.50 -24.71
C ARG A 29 -13.28 6.58 -23.94
N PRO A 30 -14.31 6.21 -23.16
CA PRO A 30 -15.09 7.19 -22.42
C PRO A 30 -14.14 8.03 -21.57
N ARG A 31 -14.17 9.35 -21.77
CA ARG A 31 -13.42 10.31 -20.94
C ARG A 31 -13.90 10.11 -19.50
N ARG A 32 -13.04 9.54 -18.65
CA ARG A 32 -13.36 9.37 -17.22
C ARG A 32 -13.61 10.75 -16.62
N ALA A 33 -14.65 10.86 -15.80
CA ALA A 33 -15.13 12.13 -15.26
C ALA A 33 -14.10 12.86 -14.35
N VAL A 34 -13.07 12.17 -13.86
CA VAL A 34 -12.04 12.75 -12.97
C VAL A 34 -10.65 12.31 -13.44
N ASP A 35 -9.74 13.27 -13.62
CA ASP A 35 -8.34 13.02 -13.97
C ASP A 35 -7.67 12.09 -12.93
N TRP A 36 -6.80 11.19 -13.39
CA TRP A 36 -6.01 10.32 -12.52
C TRP A 36 -5.15 11.12 -11.53
N ARG A 37 -4.72 12.34 -11.92
CA ARG A 37 -3.94 13.24 -11.05
C ARG A 37 -4.73 13.69 -9.82
N VAL A 38 -6.01 13.99 -9.99
CA VAL A 38 -6.89 14.38 -8.87
C VAL A 38 -7.11 13.19 -7.94
N ARG A 39 -7.31 11.99 -8.49
CA ARG A 39 -7.44 10.74 -7.70
C ARG A 39 -6.15 10.39 -6.97
N PHE A 40 -4.99 10.62 -7.60
CA PHE A 40 -3.67 10.48 -6.99
C PHE A 40 -3.52 11.43 -5.80
N ALA A 41 -3.80 12.72 -6.00
CA ALA A 41 -3.71 13.73 -4.94
C ALA A 41 -4.65 13.43 -3.78
N ALA A 42 -5.90 13.05 -4.07
CA ALA A 42 -6.87 12.64 -3.06
C ALA A 42 -6.39 11.42 -2.27
N LEU A 43 -5.85 10.39 -2.94
CA LEU A 43 -5.34 9.20 -2.26
C LEU A 43 -4.14 9.52 -1.36
N SER A 44 -3.21 10.36 -1.84
CA SER A 44 -2.07 10.83 -1.05
C SER A 44 -2.52 11.56 0.21
N LEU A 45 -3.52 12.45 0.09
CA LEU A 45 -4.10 13.15 1.23
C LEU A 45 -4.75 12.18 2.21
N ILE A 46 -5.63 11.30 1.73
CA ILE A 46 -6.37 10.34 2.56
C ILE A 46 -5.41 9.47 3.39
N TRP A 47 -4.36 8.93 2.78
CA TRP A 47 -3.39 8.12 3.51
C TRP A 47 -2.45 8.94 4.38
N GLY A 48 -2.06 10.15 3.97
CA GLY A 48 -1.27 11.06 4.80
C GLY A 48 -1.99 11.46 6.09
N PHE A 49 -3.29 11.78 6.01
CA PHE A 49 -4.12 12.11 7.17
C PHE A 49 -4.43 10.92 8.08
N SER A 50 -4.15 9.68 7.65
CA SER A 50 -4.49 8.49 8.43
C SER A 50 -3.82 8.49 9.81
N PHE A 51 -2.56 8.90 9.94
CA PHE A 51 -1.87 8.98 11.24
C PHE A 51 -2.47 10.06 12.13
N LEU A 52 -2.83 11.23 11.58
CA LEU A 52 -3.55 12.26 12.34
C LEU A 52 -4.89 11.71 12.88
N LEU A 53 -5.65 11.00 12.04
CA LEU A 53 -6.94 10.44 12.45
C LEU A 53 -6.79 9.32 13.49
N ILE A 54 -5.71 8.54 13.42
CA ILE A 54 -5.37 7.56 14.47
C ILE A 54 -5.13 8.30 15.79
N LYS A 55 -4.29 9.34 15.79
CA LYS A 55 -3.98 10.15 16.99
C LYS A 55 -5.22 10.78 17.61
N VAL A 56 -6.12 11.33 16.80
CA VAL A 56 -7.41 11.88 17.27
C VAL A 56 -8.30 10.77 17.84
N GLY A 57 -8.32 9.59 17.21
CA GLY A 57 -9.07 8.42 17.67
C GLY A 57 -8.56 7.88 19.01
N THR A 58 -7.24 7.77 19.17
CA THR A 58 -6.60 7.25 20.40
C THR A 58 -6.74 8.18 21.60
N GLY A 59 -7.16 9.44 21.38
CA GLY A 59 -7.53 10.36 22.45
C GLY A 59 -8.77 9.96 23.26
N ALA A 60 -9.63 9.07 22.72
CA ALA A 60 -10.83 8.59 23.42
C ALA A 60 -11.06 7.08 23.35
N TYR A 61 -10.46 6.39 22.39
CA TYR A 61 -10.60 4.95 22.22
C TYR A 61 -9.26 4.25 22.42
N ALA A 62 -9.29 3.03 22.95
CA ALA A 62 -8.09 2.21 23.02
C ALA A 62 -7.57 1.87 21.62
N PRO A 63 -6.26 1.60 21.44
CA PRO A 63 -5.68 1.31 20.13
C PRO A 63 -6.38 0.19 19.34
N PHE A 64 -6.77 -0.89 20.02
CA PHE A 64 -7.52 -1.98 19.37
C PHE A 64 -8.93 -1.56 18.95
N GLN A 65 -9.59 -0.67 19.70
CA GLN A 65 -10.91 -0.13 19.34
C GLN A 65 -10.81 0.81 18.12
N VAL A 66 -9.78 1.67 18.06
CA VAL A 66 -9.50 2.51 16.88
C VAL A 66 -9.28 1.63 15.65
N THR A 67 -8.48 0.59 15.81
CA THR A 67 -8.16 -0.33 14.71
C THR A 67 -9.37 -1.15 14.27
N LEU A 68 -10.14 -1.68 15.23
CA LEU A 68 -11.37 -2.39 14.94
C LEU A 68 -12.36 -1.48 14.22
N GLY A 69 -12.55 -0.23 14.69
CA GLY A 69 -13.41 0.74 14.03
C GLY A 69 -12.96 1.03 12.60
N ARG A 70 -11.67 1.26 12.37
CA ARG A 70 -11.09 1.41 11.01
C ARG A 70 -11.45 0.23 10.11
N LEU A 71 -11.29 -1.00 10.61
CA LEU A 71 -11.57 -2.22 9.86
C LEU A 71 -13.07 -2.41 9.60
N VAL A 72 -13.93 -2.12 10.58
CA VAL A 72 -15.40 -2.21 10.44
C VAL A 72 -15.88 -1.24 9.35
N PHE A 73 -15.53 0.04 9.44
CA PHE A 73 -15.97 1.03 8.46
C PHE A 73 -15.35 0.79 7.07
N GLY A 74 -14.09 0.37 7.01
CA GLY A 74 -13.44 -0.01 5.74
C GLY A 74 -14.09 -1.24 5.08
N THR A 75 -14.39 -2.27 5.88
CA THR A 75 -15.09 -3.49 5.43
C THR A 75 -16.50 -3.16 4.97
N ALA A 76 -17.23 -2.29 5.67
CA ALA A 76 -18.57 -1.87 5.27
C ALA A 76 -18.57 -1.21 3.88
N VAL A 77 -17.62 -0.30 3.62
CA VAL A 77 -17.47 0.34 2.30
C VAL A 77 -17.15 -0.67 1.21
N LEU A 78 -16.22 -1.60 1.43
CA LEU A 78 -15.90 -2.61 0.44
C LEU A 78 -17.03 -3.64 0.25
N ALA A 79 -17.74 -4.01 1.32
CA ALA A 79 -18.92 -4.87 1.24
C ALA A 79 -20.01 -4.22 0.38
N ALA A 80 -20.27 -2.92 0.57
CA ALA A 80 -21.18 -2.16 -0.29
C ALA A 80 -20.69 -2.13 -1.75
N ALA A 81 -19.39 -1.91 -1.99
CA ALA A 81 -18.82 -1.92 -3.33
C ALA A 81 -18.92 -3.30 -4.01
N MET A 82 -18.71 -4.39 -3.26
CA MET A 82 -18.89 -5.76 -3.74
C MET A 82 -20.35 -6.05 -4.06
N ALA A 83 -21.29 -5.64 -3.20
CA ALA A 83 -22.72 -5.80 -3.43
C ALA A 83 -23.18 -5.06 -4.69
N MET A 84 -22.76 -3.80 -4.87
CA MET A 84 -23.06 -2.99 -6.06
C MET A 84 -22.50 -3.63 -7.34
N LYS A 85 -21.28 -4.19 -7.28
CA LYS A 85 -20.63 -4.86 -8.42
C LYS A 85 -21.04 -6.34 -8.54
N ARG A 86 -21.95 -6.82 -7.70
CA ARG A 86 -22.41 -8.23 -7.62
C ARG A 86 -21.25 -9.23 -7.55
N GLN A 87 -20.15 -8.85 -6.90
CA GLN A 87 -19.01 -9.73 -6.70
C GLN A 87 -19.26 -10.65 -5.51
N ARG A 88 -18.81 -11.89 -5.64
CA ARG A 88 -18.92 -12.92 -4.60
C ARG A 88 -17.61 -13.00 -3.84
N LEU A 89 -17.69 -13.36 -2.57
CA LEU A 89 -16.51 -13.72 -1.76
C LEU A 89 -15.79 -14.94 -2.36
N PRO A 90 -14.48 -15.04 -2.15
CA PRO A 90 -13.67 -16.13 -2.70
C PRO A 90 -14.13 -17.47 -2.13
N ARG A 91 -14.00 -18.52 -2.94
CA ARG A 91 -14.36 -19.88 -2.55
C ARG A 91 -13.12 -20.68 -2.16
N GLY A 92 -13.31 -21.64 -1.25
CA GLY A 92 -12.31 -22.64 -0.89
C GLY A 92 -11.56 -22.33 0.41
N ALA A 93 -11.49 -23.32 1.29
CA ALA A 93 -10.88 -23.20 2.61
C ALA A 93 -9.40 -22.78 2.55
N ARG A 94 -8.66 -23.23 1.52
CA ARG A 94 -7.26 -22.85 1.31
C ARG A 94 -7.09 -21.34 1.07
N THR A 95 -7.93 -20.75 0.23
CA THR A 95 -7.91 -19.31 -0.05
C THR A 95 -8.20 -18.53 1.22
N TRP A 96 -9.20 -18.95 2.00
CA TRP A 96 -9.53 -18.35 3.29
C TRP A 96 -8.38 -18.47 4.30
N ALA A 97 -7.70 -19.62 4.37
CA ALA A 97 -6.53 -19.79 5.25
C ALA A 97 -5.39 -18.81 4.90
N HIS A 98 -5.06 -18.68 3.61
CA HIS A 98 -4.04 -17.72 3.16
C HIS A 98 -4.48 -16.27 3.36
N LEU A 99 -5.77 -15.97 3.13
CA LEU A 99 -6.33 -14.64 3.39
C LEU A 99 -6.34 -14.30 4.88
N THR A 100 -6.48 -15.26 5.79
CA THR A 100 -6.37 -15.05 7.24
C THR A 100 -4.97 -14.56 7.61
N VAL A 101 -3.93 -15.18 7.04
CA VAL A 101 -2.53 -14.78 7.25
C VAL A 101 -2.28 -13.40 6.63
N ALA A 102 -2.77 -13.16 5.41
CA ALA A 102 -2.66 -11.86 4.75
C ALA A 102 -3.40 -10.75 5.52
N ALA A 103 -4.59 -11.05 6.05
CA ALA A 103 -5.39 -10.14 6.87
C ALA A 103 -4.65 -9.72 8.13
N PHE A 104 -4.01 -10.68 8.79
CA PHE A 104 -3.17 -10.43 9.96
C PHE A 104 -1.98 -9.52 9.60
N LEU A 105 -1.16 -9.92 8.63
CA LEU A 105 0.10 -9.24 8.28
C LEU A 105 -0.10 -7.86 7.63
N LEU A 106 -1.17 -7.65 6.87
CA LEU A 106 -1.38 -6.44 6.09
C LEU A 106 -2.39 -5.47 6.72
N ASN A 107 -3.12 -5.88 7.76
CA ASN A 107 -4.17 -5.04 8.35
C ASN A 107 -4.16 -5.13 9.88
N ALA A 108 -4.52 -6.28 10.45
CA ALA A 108 -4.74 -6.38 11.90
C ALA A 108 -3.48 -6.04 12.72
N LEU A 109 -2.34 -6.63 12.36
CA LEU A 109 -1.06 -6.38 13.01
C LEU A 109 -0.55 -4.95 12.78
N PRO A 110 -0.33 -4.47 11.55
CA PRO A 110 0.25 -3.14 11.34
C PRO A 110 -0.64 -2.02 11.86
N PHE A 111 -1.97 -2.10 11.67
CA PHE A 111 -2.85 -1.02 12.11
C PHE A 111 -2.92 -0.94 13.64
N SER A 112 -2.92 -2.09 14.33
CA SER A 112 -2.86 -2.11 15.79
C SER A 112 -1.53 -1.57 16.30
N LEU A 113 -0.41 -2.01 15.72
CA LEU A 113 0.91 -1.53 16.11
C LEU A 113 1.08 -0.03 15.89
N PHE A 114 0.56 0.55 14.81
CA PHE A 114 0.56 2.00 14.64
C PHE A 114 -0.33 2.71 15.66
N ALA A 115 -1.52 2.19 15.95
CA ALA A 115 -2.39 2.78 16.97
C ALA A 115 -1.74 2.74 18.38
N TYR A 116 -0.99 1.67 18.71
CA TYR A 116 -0.22 1.59 19.95
C TYR A 116 1.01 2.50 19.93
N ALA A 117 1.75 2.54 18.82
CA ALA A 117 2.90 3.42 18.67
C ALA A 117 2.49 4.88 18.92
N GLU A 118 1.39 5.33 18.32
CA GLU A 118 0.90 6.69 18.47
C GLU A 118 0.41 7.05 19.88
N LEU A 119 0.38 6.13 20.84
CA LEU A 119 0.22 6.51 22.25
C LEU A 119 1.44 7.25 22.79
N THR A 120 2.62 6.94 22.26
CA THR A 120 3.90 7.45 22.79
C THR A 120 4.69 8.26 21.77
N ILE A 121 4.50 8.02 20.48
CA ILE A 121 5.15 8.78 19.41
C ILE A 121 4.18 9.77 18.73
N PRO A 122 4.70 10.87 18.16
CA PRO A 122 3.92 11.77 17.30
C PRO A 122 3.42 11.09 16.03
N SER A 123 2.28 11.55 15.51
CA SER A 123 1.72 11.06 14.23
C SER A 123 2.69 11.30 13.06
N THR A 124 3.46 12.39 13.13
CA THR A 124 4.55 12.69 12.21
C THR A 124 5.60 11.56 12.16
N LEU A 125 6.05 11.07 13.33
CA LEU A 125 7.05 10.01 13.40
C LEU A 125 6.49 8.67 12.90
N ALA A 126 5.24 8.35 13.26
CA ALA A 126 4.55 7.16 12.77
C ALA A 126 4.45 7.13 11.23
N GLY A 127 4.12 8.27 10.62
CA GLY A 127 4.08 8.43 9.16
C GLY A 127 5.43 8.20 8.48
N ILE A 128 6.53 8.64 9.10
CA ILE A 128 7.88 8.42 8.57
C ILE A 128 8.30 6.96 8.73
N CYS A 129 8.04 6.34 9.88
CA CYS A 129 8.26 4.91 10.07
C CYS A 129 7.54 4.11 8.98
N ASN A 130 6.28 4.42 8.67
CA ASN A 130 5.53 3.76 7.60
C ASN A 130 6.21 3.86 6.23
N ALA A 131 6.83 5.00 5.92
CA ALA A 131 7.57 5.21 4.67
C ALA A 131 8.83 4.34 4.53
N THR A 132 9.26 3.64 5.59
CA THR A 132 10.38 2.68 5.55
C THR A 132 9.99 1.31 4.99
N SER A 133 8.69 1.03 4.78
CA SER A 133 8.19 -0.25 4.26
C SER A 133 8.92 -0.73 2.98
N PRO A 134 9.25 0.12 1.98
CA PRO A 134 10.02 -0.29 0.81
C PRO A 134 11.46 -0.72 1.13
N LEU A 135 12.09 -0.11 2.15
CA LEU A 135 13.44 -0.47 2.59
C LEU A 135 13.45 -1.88 3.17
N TRP A 136 12.46 -2.21 4.00
CA TRP A 136 12.24 -3.57 4.51
C TRP A 136 11.97 -4.57 3.39
N GLY A 137 11.16 -4.20 2.40
CA GLY A 137 10.93 -5.04 1.22
C GLY A 137 12.21 -5.32 0.43
N MET A 138 13.06 -4.31 0.24
CA MET A 138 14.38 -4.49 -0.38
C MET A 138 15.26 -5.41 0.46
N ALA A 139 15.38 -5.18 1.77
CA ALA A 139 16.17 -6.01 2.67
C ALA A 139 15.72 -7.48 2.64
N LEU A 140 14.40 -7.74 2.67
CA LEU A 140 13.85 -9.08 2.55
C LEU A 140 14.13 -9.70 1.18
N SER A 141 14.10 -8.91 0.10
CA SER A 141 14.44 -9.42 -1.24
C SER A 141 15.90 -9.86 -1.34
N LEU A 142 16.83 -9.15 -0.68
CA LEU A 142 18.24 -9.51 -0.63
C LEU A 142 18.47 -10.85 0.06
N VAL A 143 17.75 -11.08 1.16
CA VAL A 143 17.91 -12.29 1.99
C VAL A 143 17.16 -13.47 1.36
N ALA A 144 15.98 -13.25 0.78
CA ALA A 144 15.09 -14.31 0.32
C ALA A 144 15.19 -14.65 -1.18
N LEU A 145 15.70 -13.75 -2.03
CA LEU A 145 15.86 -13.93 -3.48
C LEU A 145 17.34 -13.75 -3.86
N ALA A 146 18.22 -14.52 -3.24
CA ALA A 146 19.68 -14.51 -3.44
C ALA A 146 20.15 -14.72 -4.91
N GLU A 147 19.23 -14.93 -5.86
CA GLU A 147 19.51 -15.16 -7.28
C GLU A 147 19.71 -13.87 -8.08
N ASP A 148 19.10 -12.75 -7.70
CA ASP A 148 19.30 -11.45 -8.37
C ASP A 148 20.32 -10.60 -7.58
N ARG A 149 21.58 -10.56 -8.03
CA ARG A 149 22.60 -9.68 -7.43
C ARG A 149 22.06 -8.25 -7.35
N PRO A 150 21.94 -7.66 -6.15
CA PRO A 150 21.38 -6.32 -6.02
C PRO A 150 22.24 -5.31 -6.75
N THR A 151 21.60 -4.47 -7.54
CA THR A 151 22.31 -3.36 -8.17
C THR A 151 22.87 -2.43 -7.10
N ARG A 152 24.07 -1.90 -7.34
CA ARG A 152 24.74 -0.94 -6.43
C ARG A 152 23.82 0.22 -6.04
N LEU A 153 22.94 0.62 -6.97
CA LEU A 153 21.92 1.65 -6.77
C LEU A 153 20.91 1.29 -5.66
N ARG A 154 20.43 0.04 -5.61
CA ARG A 154 19.48 -0.41 -4.59
C ARG A 154 20.12 -0.56 -3.22
N VAL A 155 21.38 -1.01 -3.16
CA VAL A 155 22.15 -1.06 -1.91
C VAL A 155 22.41 0.35 -1.38
N ALA A 156 22.78 1.29 -2.25
CA ALA A 156 22.92 2.70 -1.90
C ALA A 156 21.58 3.29 -1.41
N GLY A 157 20.46 2.96 -2.06
CA GLY A 157 19.13 3.40 -1.63
C GLY A 157 18.74 2.88 -0.25
N LEU A 158 19.08 1.63 0.07
CA LEU A 158 18.89 1.05 1.40
C LEU A 158 19.73 1.77 2.46
N GLY A 159 21.00 2.05 2.16
CA GLY A 159 21.89 2.81 3.05
C GLY A 159 21.40 4.23 3.30
N ILE A 160 21.02 4.96 2.24
CA ILE A 160 20.44 6.30 2.34
C ILE A 160 19.16 6.27 3.16
N GLY A 161 18.25 5.33 2.87
CA GLY A 161 17.01 5.18 3.62
C GLY A 161 17.25 4.94 5.12
N PHE A 162 18.22 4.10 5.46
CA PHE A 162 18.61 3.84 6.84
C PHE A 162 19.19 5.08 7.54
N LEU A 163 20.05 5.85 6.85
CA LEU A 163 20.53 7.14 7.34
C LEU A 163 19.39 8.13 7.56
N GLY A 164 18.37 8.11 6.70
CA GLY A 164 17.17 8.93 6.90
C GLY A 164 16.42 8.55 8.16
N VAL A 165 16.24 7.25 8.44
CA VAL A 165 15.63 6.78 9.69
C VAL A 165 16.43 7.22 10.89
N LEU A 166 17.75 7.01 10.90
CA LEU A 166 18.63 7.47 11.99
C LEU A 166 18.56 8.99 12.19
N THR A 167 18.38 9.73 11.10
CA THR A 167 18.23 11.19 11.14
C THR A 167 16.94 11.59 11.83
N VAL A 168 15.82 10.96 11.48
CA VAL A 168 14.52 11.20 12.13
C VAL A 168 14.55 10.84 13.61
N LEU A 169 15.24 9.76 13.95
CA LEU A 169 15.45 9.34 15.35
C LEU A 169 16.44 10.22 16.11
N GLY A 170 17.00 11.26 15.49
CA GLY A 170 17.92 12.18 16.16
C GLY A 170 19.10 11.44 16.81
N ALA A 171 19.61 10.37 16.19
CA ALA A 171 20.55 9.44 16.80
C ALA A 171 21.82 10.12 17.36
N TRP A 172 22.14 11.33 16.88
CA TRP A 172 23.25 12.16 17.37
C TRP A 172 23.03 12.83 18.73
N GLN A 173 21.79 12.92 19.23
CA GLN A 173 21.47 13.50 20.55
C GLN A 173 21.56 12.47 21.68
N GLY A 174 21.86 11.21 21.35
CA GLY A 174 21.46 10.07 22.18
C GLY A 174 19.95 9.91 22.13
N PHE A 175 19.43 8.68 22.24
CA PHE A 175 17.98 8.42 22.17
C PHE A 175 17.19 8.97 23.38
N ALA A 176 17.73 9.95 24.10
CA ALA A 176 17.11 10.59 25.25
C ALA A 176 15.89 11.41 24.80
N GLY A 177 14.69 10.98 25.20
CA GLY A 177 13.42 11.66 24.91
C GLY A 177 12.60 11.04 23.78
N LEU A 178 13.11 10.01 23.08
CA LEU A 178 12.33 9.20 22.14
C LEU A 178 11.83 7.93 22.82
N ASP A 179 10.52 7.66 22.73
CA ASP A 179 10.03 6.35 23.14
C ASP A 179 10.48 5.29 22.12
N ALA A 180 11.53 4.57 22.48
CA ALA A 180 12.08 3.47 21.70
C ALA A 180 11.04 2.37 21.47
N THR A 181 10.12 2.16 22.41
CA THR A 181 9.08 1.14 22.31
C THR A 181 8.06 1.50 21.24
N GLY A 182 7.50 2.72 21.28
CA GLY A 182 6.58 3.21 20.24
C GLY A 182 7.21 3.22 18.85
N THR A 183 8.46 3.68 18.75
CA THR A 183 9.22 3.65 17.49
C THR A 183 9.42 2.22 16.97
N ALA A 184 9.81 1.29 17.84
CA ALA A 184 10.00 -0.11 17.47
C ALA A 184 8.68 -0.75 17.00
N MET A 185 7.55 -0.43 17.64
CA MET A 185 6.22 -0.88 17.19
C MET A 185 5.89 -0.35 15.79
N ALA A 186 6.15 0.94 15.51
CA ALA A 186 5.90 1.53 14.19
C ALA A 186 6.82 0.94 13.09
N LEU A 187 8.09 0.66 13.40
CA LEU A 187 9.00 0.00 12.47
C LEU A 187 8.60 -1.47 12.23
N LEU A 188 8.17 -2.18 13.27
CA LEU A 188 7.65 -3.55 13.15
C LEU A 188 6.36 -3.59 12.32
N ALA A 189 5.47 -2.61 12.50
CA ALA A 189 4.29 -2.44 11.64
C ALA A 189 4.70 -2.29 10.17
N SER A 190 5.70 -1.46 9.91
CA SER A 190 6.22 -1.20 8.56
C SER A 190 6.89 -2.42 7.92
N LEU A 191 7.57 -3.24 8.72
CA LEU A 191 8.17 -4.52 8.31
C LEU A 191 7.11 -5.58 7.96
N SER A 192 5.95 -5.56 8.63
CA SER A 192 4.89 -6.54 8.38
C SER A 192 4.29 -6.44 6.96
N TYR A 193 4.22 -5.23 6.38
CA TYR A 193 3.70 -5.01 5.03
C TYR A 193 4.45 -5.79 3.93
N PRO A 194 5.78 -5.63 3.75
CA PRO A 194 6.48 -6.38 2.72
C PRO A 194 6.45 -7.90 2.94
N ILE A 195 6.48 -8.38 4.20
CA ILE A 195 6.30 -9.81 4.50
C ILE A 195 4.93 -10.29 4.00
N GLY A 196 3.87 -9.55 4.34
CA GLY A 196 2.51 -9.85 3.90
C GLY A 196 2.37 -9.84 2.38
N TRP A 197 2.94 -8.84 1.70
CA TRP A 197 2.87 -8.75 0.23
C TRP A 197 3.68 -9.86 -0.47
N ILE A 198 4.84 -10.25 0.06
CA ILE A 198 5.60 -11.41 -0.43
C ILE A 198 4.78 -12.68 -0.25
N TYR A 199 4.14 -12.85 0.91
CA TYR A 199 3.27 -14.00 1.20
C TYR A 199 2.09 -14.07 0.23
N VAL A 200 1.35 -12.97 0.04
CA VAL A 200 0.23 -12.87 -0.91
C VAL A 200 0.69 -13.19 -2.32
N ARG A 201 1.83 -12.64 -2.76
CA ARG A 201 2.38 -12.91 -4.09
C ARG A 201 2.72 -14.39 -4.29
N ARG A 202 3.19 -15.09 -3.26
CA ARG A 202 3.53 -16.53 -3.35
C ARG A 202 2.31 -17.46 -3.25
N THR A 203 1.27 -17.05 -2.53
CA THR A 203 0.14 -17.94 -2.17
C THR A 203 -1.15 -17.65 -2.92
N LEU A 204 -1.39 -16.38 -3.30
CA LEU A 204 -2.65 -15.90 -3.84
C LEU A 204 -2.55 -15.30 -5.25
N ALA A 205 -1.35 -15.19 -5.85
CA ALA A 205 -1.18 -14.59 -7.18
C ALA A 205 -1.90 -15.36 -8.32
N GLY A 206 -2.16 -16.66 -8.14
CA GLY A 206 -2.91 -17.49 -9.09
C GLY A 206 -4.39 -17.68 -8.75
N ALA A 207 -4.92 -16.94 -7.77
CA ALA A 207 -6.31 -17.08 -7.38
C ALA A 207 -7.24 -16.61 -8.53
N PRO A 208 -8.33 -17.34 -8.83
CA PRO A 208 -9.26 -16.97 -9.90
C PRO A 208 -10.18 -15.80 -9.53
N ASP A 209 -10.22 -15.43 -8.24
CA ASP A 209 -11.08 -14.38 -7.72
C ASP A 209 -10.55 -12.98 -8.06
N SER A 210 -11.47 -12.01 -8.12
CA SER A 210 -11.09 -10.61 -8.37
C SER A 210 -10.31 -10.02 -7.18
N HIS A 211 -9.45 -9.02 -7.44
CA HIS A 211 -8.76 -8.29 -6.37
C HIS A 211 -9.72 -7.67 -5.34
N LEU A 212 -10.86 -7.13 -5.79
CA LEU A 212 -11.87 -6.58 -4.88
C LEU A 212 -12.47 -7.66 -3.97
N SER A 213 -12.71 -8.87 -4.50
CA SER A 213 -13.19 -10.00 -3.70
C SER A 213 -12.16 -10.45 -2.67
N LEU A 214 -10.91 -10.64 -3.09
CA LEU A 214 -9.81 -11.04 -2.20
C LEU A 214 -9.57 -10.01 -1.09
N THR A 215 -9.53 -8.72 -1.42
CA THR A 215 -9.30 -7.66 -0.42
C THR A 215 -10.52 -7.40 0.45
N GLY A 216 -11.74 -7.54 -0.09
CA GLY A 216 -12.97 -7.53 0.72
C GLY A 216 -12.98 -8.65 1.76
N ALA A 217 -12.63 -9.87 1.36
CA ALA A 217 -12.50 -11.02 2.27
C ALA A 217 -11.36 -10.84 3.27
N GLN A 218 -10.21 -10.29 2.85
CA GLN A 218 -9.08 -9.98 3.72
C GLN A 218 -9.46 -8.96 4.81
N LEU A 219 -10.16 -7.88 4.46
CA LEU A 219 -10.61 -6.88 5.44
C LEU A 219 -11.69 -7.41 6.36
N LEU A 220 -12.61 -8.24 5.85
CA LEU A 220 -13.57 -8.95 6.68
C LEU A 220 -12.88 -9.86 7.70
N LEU A 221 -11.89 -10.65 7.27
CA LEU A 221 -11.11 -11.52 8.17
C LEU A 221 -10.33 -10.72 9.21
N ALA A 222 -9.70 -9.61 8.83
CA ALA A 222 -9.03 -8.73 9.78
C ALA A 222 -10.01 -8.15 10.80
N THR A 223 -11.21 -7.76 10.35
CA THR A 223 -12.29 -7.28 11.23
C THR A 223 -12.71 -8.36 12.22
N VAL A 224 -12.90 -9.60 11.78
CA VAL A 224 -13.25 -10.73 12.65
C VAL A 224 -12.12 -11.03 13.65
N GLN A 225 -10.87 -11.05 13.19
CA GLN A 225 -9.70 -11.24 14.06
C GLN A 225 -9.68 -10.20 15.19
N LEU A 226 -9.83 -8.91 14.86
CA LEU A 226 -9.85 -7.88 15.89
C LEU A 226 -11.14 -7.83 16.70
N ALA A 227 -12.28 -8.23 16.16
CA ALA A 227 -13.52 -8.35 16.94
C ALA A 227 -13.37 -9.40 18.05
N ILE A 228 -12.58 -10.46 17.83
CA ILE A 228 -12.25 -11.47 18.84
C ILE A 228 -11.17 -10.96 19.80
N VAL A 229 -10.12 -10.32 19.29
CA VAL A 229 -8.96 -9.90 20.11
C VAL A 229 -9.29 -8.68 20.98
N THR A 230 -9.97 -7.67 20.46
CA THR A 230 -10.25 -6.40 21.17
C THR A 230 -10.87 -6.61 22.56
N PRO A 231 -11.94 -7.40 22.76
CA PRO A 231 -12.55 -7.58 24.08
C PRO A 231 -11.65 -8.33 25.08
N LEU A 232 -10.60 -9.04 24.62
CA LEU A 232 -9.64 -9.73 25.50
C LEU A 232 -8.64 -8.76 26.13
N PHE A 233 -8.41 -7.59 25.51
CA PHE A 233 -7.41 -6.61 25.93
C PHE A 233 -8.01 -5.25 26.29
N THR A 234 -9.29 -5.01 26.01
CA THR A 234 -9.93 -3.72 26.26
C THR A 234 -11.39 -3.90 26.62
N SER A 235 -11.84 -3.17 27.65
CA SER A 235 -13.26 -3.02 27.96
C SER A 235 -14.00 -2.24 26.86
N ALA A 236 -15.32 -2.33 26.82
CA ALA A 236 -16.12 -1.52 25.90
C ALA A 236 -15.95 -0.02 26.20
N PRO A 237 -15.97 0.87 25.18
CA PRO A 237 -15.96 2.30 25.40
C PRO A 237 -17.15 2.72 26.28
N THR A 238 -16.89 3.55 27.29
CA THR A 238 -17.94 4.10 28.16
C THR A 238 -18.64 5.31 27.56
N ALA A 239 -18.01 5.95 26.58
CA ALA A 239 -18.53 7.10 25.86
C ALA A 239 -18.12 7.06 24.38
N PHE A 240 -18.89 7.74 23.54
CA PHE A 240 -18.64 7.86 22.11
C PHE A 240 -18.53 9.35 21.72
N PRO A 241 -17.41 10.03 22.07
CA PRO A 241 -17.25 11.42 21.73
C PRO A 241 -17.23 11.60 20.20
N LEU A 242 -17.94 12.62 19.72
CA LEU A 242 -18.23 12.79 18.30
C LEU A 242 -16.95 12.94 17.46
N VAL A 243 -15.99 13.74 17.92
CA VAL A 243 -14.77 14.03 17.14
C VAL A 243 -13.90 12.77 16.94
N PRO A 244 -13.51 12.01 18.00
CA PRO A 244 -12.82 10.73 17.83
C PRO A 244 -13.63 9.71 17.03
N LEU A 245 -14.95 9.66 17.19
CA LEU A 245 -15.81 8.74 16.43
C LEU A 245 -15.75 9.05 14.93
N LEU A 246 -15.91 10.32 14.56
CA LEU A 246 -15.81 10.77 13.18
C LEU A 246 -14.39 10.55 12.62
N ALA A 247 -13.35 10.72 13.43
CA ALA A 247 -11.99 10.44 13.01
C ALA A 247 -11.78 8.95 12.67
N VAL A 248 -12.25 8.04 13.53
CA VAL A 248 -12.20 6.59 13.29
C VAL A 248 -13.07 6.19 12.09
N ALA A 249 -14.25 6.79 11.95
CA ALA A 249 -15.14 6.56 10.81
C ALA A 249 -14.49 7.01 9.49
N ALA A 250 -13.89 8.21 9.45
CA ALA A 250 -13.15 8.70 8.30
C ALA A 250 -11.91 7.83 8.00
N LEU A 251 -11.17 7.43 9.02
CA LEU A 251 -10.00 6.55 8.89
C LEU A 251 -10.36 5.20 8.26
N GLY A 252 -11.48 4.61 8.65
CA GLY A 252 -11.95 3.35 8.07
C GLY A 252 -12.60 3.53 6.70
N ALA A 253 -13.63 4.36 6.62
CA ALA A 253 -14.42 4.52 5.39
C ALA A 253 -13.59 5.15 4.27
N LEU A 254 -12.91 6.27 4.54
CA LEU A 254 -12.10 6.97 3.55
C LEU A 254 -10.70 6.36 3.46
N GLY A 255 -10.01 6.25 4.60
CA GLY A 255 -8.61 5.80 4.69
C GLY A 255 -8.36 4.35 4.28
N THR A 256 -9.38 3.49 4.37
CA THR A 256 -9.26 2.07 4.04
C THR A 256 -10.20 1.69 2.90
N GLY A 257 -11.51 1.87 3.06
CA GLY A 257 -12.50 1.46 2.07
C GLY A 257 -12.38 2.17 0.72
N VAL A 258 -12.61 3.49 0.71
CA VAL A 258 -12.55 4.31 -0.52
C VAL A 258 -11.13 4.36 -1.08
N ALA A 259 -10.12 4.48 -0.21
CA ALA A 259 -8.72 4.52 -0.62
C ALA A 259 -8.31 3.29 -1.45
N VAL A 260 -8.72 2.08 -1.03
CA VAL A 260 -8.44 0.84 -1.79
C VAL A 260 -9.09 0.88 -3.17
N LEU A 261 -10.34 1.37 -3.28
CA LEU A 261 -11.02 1.50 -4.57
C LEU A 261 -10.33 2.51 -5.50
N LEU A 262 -9.90 3.65 -4.95
CA LEU A 262 -9.14 4.67 -5.67
C LEU A 262 -7.79 4.12 -6.14
N GLN A 263 -7.06 3.43 -5.25
CA GLN A 263 -5.78 2.81 -5.56
C GLN A 263 -5.93 1.82 -6.72
N TYR A 264 -6.94 0.96 -6.71
CA TYR A 264 -7.19 0.04 -7.82
C TYR A 264 -7.50 0.75 -9.12
N GLY A 265 -8.36 1.77 -9.09
CA GLY A 265 -8.69 2.56 -10.27
C GLY A 265 -7.46 3.27 -10.87
N LEU A 266 -6.56 3.74 -10.01
CA LEU A 266 -5.31 4.41 -10.36
C LEU A 266 -4.30 3.41 -10.96
N VAL A 267 -4.05 2.29 -10.28
CA VAL A 267 -3.14 1.23 -10.73
C VAL A 267 -3.59 0.65 -12.08
N ALA A 268 -4.90 0.48 -12.29
CA ALA A 268 -5.44 -0.01 -13.56
C ALA A 268 -5.29 1.01 -14.71
N GLU A 269 -5.14 2.30 -14.42
CA GLU A 269 -5.09 3.36 -15.42
C GLU A 269 -3.66 3.79 -15.76
N VAL A 270 -2.82 4.00 -14.75
CA VAL A 270 -1.44 4.51 -14.91
C VAL A 270 -0.37 3.49 -14.54
N GLY A 271 -0.77 2.27 -14.14
CA GLY A 271 0.12 1.18 -13.77
C GLY A 271 0.52 1.17 -12.29
N PRO A 272 1.04 0.03 -11.80
CA PRO A 272 1.40 -0.15 -10.39
C PRO A 272 2.56 0.74 -9.95
N THR A 273 3.54 1.01 -10.82
CA THR A 273 4.69 1.87 -10.45
C THR A 273 4.24 3.26 -10.05
N THR A 274 3.44 3.94 -10.90
CA THR A 274 2.91 5.27 -10.61
C THR A 274 1.90 5.23 -9.46
N GLY A 275 1.03 4.22 -9.40
CA GLY A 275 0.06 4.07 -8.31
C GLY A 275 0.70 3.96 -6.93
N GLN A 276 1.88 3.33 -6.84
CA GLN A 276 2.61 3.22 -5.58
C GLN A 276 3.37 4.49 -5.20
N MET A 277 3.57 5.45 -6.13
CA MET A 277 4.27 6.70 -5.79
C MET A 277 3.53 7.53 -4.73
N VAL A 278 2.23 7.32 -4.59
CA VAL A 278 1.38 7.91 -3.54
C VAL A 278 1.99 7.70 -2.14
N THR A 279 2.62 6.55 -1.89
CA THR A 279 3.18 6.26 -0.56
C THR A 279 4.33 7.19 -0.17
N TYR A 280 5.00 7.80 -1.15
CA TYR A 280 6.06 8.80 -0.88
C TYR A 280 5.51 10.15 -0.39
N PHE A 281 4.24 10.45 -0.67
CA PHE A 281 3.61 11.68 -0.21
C PHE A 281 3.04 11.56 1.20
N ILE A 282 2.80 10.33 1.68
CA ILE A 282 2.25 10.06 3.01
C ILE A 282 3.03 10.76 4.12
N PRO A 283 4.37 10.58 4.28
CA PRO A 283 5.08 11.20 5.40
C PRO A 283 5.09 12.73 5.32
N VAL A 284 5.14 13.31 4.11
CA VAL A 284 5.09 14.77 3.92
C VAL A 284 3.75 15.32 4.40
N ILE A 285 2.66 14.68 4.00
CA ILE A 285 1.30 15.09 4.37
C ILE A 285 1.05 14.81 5.86
N ALA A 286 1.48 13.66 6.38
CA ALA A 286 1.36 13.33 7.80
C ALA A 286 2.11 14.35 8.67
N THR A 287 3.32 14.75 8.27
CA THR A 287 4.09 15.80 8.95
C THR A 287 3.37 17.14 8.91
N ALA A 288 2.93 17.57 7.71
CA ALA A 288 2.21 18.84 7.56
C ALA A 288 0.92 18.86 8.39
N ALA A 289 0.19 17.75 8.40
CA ALA A 289 -1.04 17.60 9.16
C ALA A 289 -0.78 17.59 10.67
N GLY A 290 0.20 16.82 11.15
CA GLY A 290 0.57 16.76 12.57
C GLY A 290 1.01 18.12 13.11
N VAL A 291 1.84 18.85 12.37
CA VAL A 291 2.30 20.20 12.78
C VAL A 291 1.15 21.21 12.74
N ALA A 292 0.40 21.27 11.64
CA ALA A 292 -0.59 22.33 11.43
C ALA A 292 -1.87 22.14 12.27
N LEU A 293 -2.30 20.90 12.51
CA LEU A 293 -3.60 20.62 13.15
C LEU A 293 -3.46 20.09 14.59
N LEU A 294 -2.38 19.37 14.91
CA LEU A 294 -2.16 18.83 16.26
C LEU A 294 -1.14 19.66 17.06
N GLY A 295 -0.49 20.65 16.43
CA GLY A 295 0.55 21.46 17.07
C GLY A 295 1.78 20.64 17.47
N GLU A 296 2.05 19.53 16.78
CA GLU A 296 3.21 18.68 17.08
C GLU A 296 4.52 19.47 16.86
N PRO A 297 5.48 19.42 17.81
CA PRO A 297 6.75 20.13 17.67
C PRO A 297 7.55 19.55 16.50
N LEU A 298 7.98 20.41 15.57
CA LEU A 298 8.79 20.00 14.44
C LEU A 298 10.27 20.22 14.73
N ALA A 299 10.96 19.16 15.10
CA ALA A 299 12.42 19.17 15.10
C ALA A 299 12.94 19.21 13.66
N TRP A 300 14.05 19.93 13.41
CA TRP A 300 14.67 20.02 12.08
C TRP A 300 15.07 18.65 11.52
N SER A 301 15.35 17.70 12.41
CA SER A 301 15.72 16.31 12.10
C SER A 301 14.61 15.54 11.38
N THR A 302 13.35 15.86 11.69
CA THR A 302 12.17 15.18 11.18
C THR A 302 11.93 15.41 9.68
N PRO A 303 11.84 16.66 9.16
CA PRO A 303 11.66 16.88 7.73
C PRO A 303 12.90 16.49 6.91
N VAL A 304 14.11 16.70 7.45
CA VAL A 304 15.36 16.31 6.77
C VAL A 304 15.45 14.79 6.66
N GLY A 305 15.25 14.08 7.77
CA GLY A 305 15.27 12.62 7.77
C GLY A 305 14.16 12.02 6.91
N ALA A 306 12.95 12.60 6.90
CA ALA A 306 11.88 12.19 5.99
C ALA A 306 12.31 12.33 4.52
N ALA A 307 12.91 13.46 4.13
CA ALA A 307 13.42 13.65 2.77
C ALA A 307 14.48 12.61 2.40
N ILE A 308 15.39 12.27 3.33
CA ILE A 308 16.41 11.25 3.12
C ILE A 308 15.79 9.84 3.00
N VAL A 309 14.82 9.48 3.85
CA VAL A 309 14.08 8.19 3.75
C VAL A 309 13.39 8.07 2.40
N LEU A 310 12.71 9.13 1.97
CA LEU A 310 12.02 9.18 0.68
C LEU A 310 12.99 9.04 -0.49
N ALA A 311 14.13 9.74 -0.45
CA ALA A 311 15.16 9.63 -1.47
C ALA A 311 15.75 8.21 -1.53
N GLY A 312 16.05 7.60 -0.38
CA GLY A 312 16.54 6.23 -0.30
C GLY A 312 15.53 5.22 -0.85
N ALA A 313 14.28 5.31 -0.43
CA ALA A 313 13.20 4.44 -0.90
C ALA A 313 12.91 4.64 -2.40
N ALA A 314 12.94 5.87 -2.92
CA ALA A 314 12.82 6.13 -4.35
C ALA A 314 13.96 5.45 -5.13
N LEU A 315 15.19 5.51 -4.61
CA LEU A 315 16.36 4.91 -5.24
C LEU A 315 16.29 3.37 -5.28
N THR A 316 15.70 2.73 -4.26
CA THR A 316 15.50 1.25 -4.29
C THR A 316 14.47 0.81 -5.32
N GLN A 317 13.54 1.70 -5.70
CA GLN A 317 12.50 1.39 -6.70
C GLN A 317 12.91 1.69 -8.14
N VAL A 318 14.05 2.34 -8.38
CA VAL A 318 14.56 2.55 -9.74
C VAL A 318 14.88 1.20 -10.40
N ARG A 319 14.19 0.90 -11.50
CA ARG A 319 14.51 -0.27 -12.33
C ARG A 319 15.80 0.01 -13.10
N PRO A 320 16.79 -0.91 -13.08
CA PRO A 320 17.93 -0.81 -13.96
C PRO A 320 17.43 -0.80 -15.42
N LYS A 321 17.89 0.15 -16.23
CA LYS A 321 17.67 0.10 -17.68
C LYS A 321 18.29 -1.22 -18.15
N ALA A 322 17.51 -2.07 -18.81
CA ALA A 322 18.05 -3.26 -19.46
C ALA A 322 19.20 -2.79 -20.37
N ARG A 323 20.39 -3.37 -20.17
CA ARG A 323 21.46 -3.19 -21.16
C ARG A 323 20.99 -3.93 -22.40
N GLU A 324 20.60 -3.18 -23.43
CA GLU A 324 20.56 -3.68 -24.81
C GLU A 324 21.96 -4.09 -25.26
#